data_AF-A0A2J4GAT9-F1
#
_entry.id   AF-A0A2J4GAT9-F1
#
_cell.length_a   1.000
_cell.length_b   1.000
_cell.length_c   1.000
_cell.angle_alpha   90.00
_cell.angle_beta   90.00
_cell.angle_gamma   90.00
#
_symmetry.space_group_name_H-M   'P 1'
#
loop_
_entity.id
_entity.type
_entity.pdbx_description
1 polymer ?
#
loop_
_entity_poly.entity_id
_entity_poly.type
_entity_poly.pdbx_seq_one_letter_code
_entity_poly.pdbx_strand_id
1 'polypeptide(L)'
;MKSSYGYIDVVHAEVRQTSLTKLQFEMTVRSAVPLNPGNNTIVYLWMIDTDLNPDTGQKHVFVGSEYNVRVAFYDSHWQGWVDPIGQRTGGGSCPVFIKNNTISIIVDISQIGGATRFNWEISAFDKHANDGADSYASVRILSELPNSSMVSEVLLTPYYLNLADGVTSGKLSVIVKDMAGRRLALSTAEFFADCPSVVSVAESGLVEALPGKFGACWITARVDEVLSSNRVEVNVGSVTLLPPILLLSVRDNPTGLLTVEVHDAYGNAVSPSKIEFFSSNLRSRHGLQQWIGDSTQTTTQLLGNTLHHGEGRRF
;
A
#
# COMPACT_ATOMS: atom_id res chain seq x y z
N MET A 1 -36.41 3.79 10.14
CA MET A 1 -35.67 2.84 9.28
C MET A 1 -34.20 2.93 9.65
N LYS A 2 -33.51 1.83 9.96
CA LYS A 2 -32.04 1.86 10.13
C LYS A 2 -31.44 2.14 8.75
N SER A 3 -30.69 3.23 8.60
CA SER A 3 -29.91 3.50 7.39
C SER A 3 -29.02 2.29 7.10
N SER A 4 -29.04 1.78 5.87
CA SER A 4 -28.17 0.69 5.39
C SER A 4 -26.68 1.07 5.34
N TYR A 5 -26.35 2.30 5.75
CA TYR A 5 -25.03 2.91 5.65
C TYR A 5 -24.49 3.37 7.01
N GLY A 6 -24.79 2.65 8.09
CA GLY A 6 -24.27 3.00 9.43
C GLY A 6 -22.73 3.02 9.50
N TYR A 7 -22.01 2.45 8.54
CA TYR A 7 -20.56 2.41 8.49
C TYR A 7 -19.93 3.69 7.90
N ILE A 8 -20.74 4.65 7.45
CA ILE A 8 -20.29 6.02 7.11
C ILE A 8 -20.88 7.07 8.05
N ASP A 9 -21.80 6.70 8.95
CA ASP A 9 -22.40 7.61 9.92
C ASP A 9 -21.42 7.79 11.08
N VAL A 10 -20.71 8.92 11.10
CA VAL A 10 -19.63 9.16 12.05
C VAL A 10 -20.21 9.55 13.41
N VAL A 11 -19.83 8.82 14.46
CA VAL A 11 -20.32 9.07 15.83
C VAL A 11 -19.26 9.70 16.72
N HIS A 12 -17.98 9.55 16.37
CA HIS A 12 -16.86 10.13 17.10
C HIS A 12 -15.63 10.21 16.20
N ALA A 13 -14.80 11.22 16.39
CA ALA A 13 -13.46 11.28 15.82
C ALA A 13 -12.53 12.02 16.75
N GLU A 14 -11.24 11.73 16.63
CA GLU A 14 -10.20 12.36 17.40
C GLU A 14 -8.84 12.25 16.70
N VAL A 15 -7.90 13.07 17.17
CA VAL A 15 -6.51 13.03 16.76
C VAL A 15 -5.65 13.00 18.02
N ARG A 16 -4.81 11.99 18.12
CA ARG A 16 -3.93 11.78 19.28
C ARG A 16 -2.48 11.80 18.84
N GLN A 17 -1.62 12.38 19.66
CA GLN A 17 -0.19 12.26 19.46
C GLN A 17 0.31 10.98 20.14
N THR A 18 0.83 10.04 19.35
CA THR A 18 1.32 8.74 19.83
C THR A 18 2.83 8.72 20.02
N SER A 19 3.56 9.57 19.30
CA SER A 19 4.98 9.83 19.52
C SER A 19 5.32 11.29 19.24
N LEU A 20 6.56 11.71 19.49
CA LEU A 20 7.02 13.06 19.13
C LEU A 20 6.97 13.33 17.61
N THR A 21 6.87 12.29 16.78
CA THR A 21 6.85 12.41 15.32
C THR A 21 5.56 11.89 14.70
N LYS A 22 4.67 11.26 15.46
CA LYS A 22 3.50 10.56 14.94
C LYS A 22 2.19 11.02 15.57
N LEU A 23 1.19 11.12 14.70
CA LEU A 23 -0.21 11.32 15.03
C LEU A 23 -0.99 10.07 14.65
N GLN A 24 -2.01 9.75 15.44
CA GLN A 24 -3.03 8.77 15.13
C GLN A 24 -4.35 9.52 14.98
N PHE A 25 -4.90 9.45 13.77
CA PHE A 25 -6.25 9.93 13.50
C PHE A 25 -7.19 8.75 13.64
N GLU A 26 -8.25 8.91 14.42
CA GLU A 26 -9.23 7.86 14.69
C GLU A 26 -10.66 8.37 14.44
N MET A 27 -11.47 7.51 13.84
CA MET A 27 -12.87 7.76 13.53
C MET A 27 -13.67 6.53 13.92
N THR A 28 -14.74 6.72 14.68
CA THR A 28 -15.70 5.68 15.03
C THR A 28 -17.02 5.97 14.33
N VAL A 29 -17.57 4.96 13.67
CA VAL A 29 -18.84 5.02 12.95
C VAL A 29 -19.93 4.20 13.65
N ARG A 30 -21.19 4.38 13.26
CA ARG A 30 -22.35 3.77 13.92
C ARG A 30 -22.39 2.24 13.78
N SER A 31 -21.86 1.67 12.71
CA SER A 31 -21.82 0.23 12.48
C SER A 31 -20.48 -0.27 11.99
N ALA A 32 -20.25 -1.59 12.06
CA ALA A 32 -19.00 -2.20 11.60
C ALA A 32 -18.69 -1.85 10.14
N VAL A 33 -17.42 -1.53 9.88
CA VAL A 33 -16.88 -1.24 8.57
C VAL A 33 -16.73 -2.55 7.80
N PRO A 34 -17.32 -2.68 6.60
CA PRO A 34 -17.14 -3.87 5.78
C PRO A 34 -15.69 -3.94 5.29
N LEU A 35 -14.94 -4.98 5.68
CA LEU A 35 -13.54 -5.13 5.24
C LEU A 35 -13.40 -5.43 3.75
N ASN A 36 -14.45 -5.97 3.14
CA ASN A 36 -14.56 -6.19 1.70
C ASN A 36 -15.93 -5.70 1.21
N PRO A 37 -16.08 -4.40 0.93
CA PRO A 37 -17.32 -3.82 0.43
C PRO A 37 -17.58 -4.12 -1.07
N GLY A 38 -16.80 -5.02 -1.69
CA GLY A 38 -16.90 -5.35 -3.11
C GLY A 38 -16.43 -4.21 -4.01
N ASN A 39 -17.22 -3.82 -5.00
CA ASN A 39 -16.89 -2.75 -5.95
C ASN A 39 -17.35 -1.36 -5.47
N ASN A 40 -17.51 -1.18 -4.15
CA ASN A 40 -17.83 0.12 -3.58
C ASN A 40 -16.54 0.85 -3.20
N THR A 41 -16.55 2.17 -3.33
CA THR A 41 -15.49 3.02 -2.83
C THR A 41 -15.99 3.65 -1.54
N ILE A 42 -15.32 3.35 -0.44
CA ILE A 42 -15.59 3.95 0.86
C ILE A 42 -14.42 4.85 1.20
N VAL A 43 -14.70 6.05 1.68
CA VAL A 43 -13.69 7.03 2.08
C VAL A 43 -14.04 7.60 3.45
N TYR A 44 -13.05 7.61 4.33
CA TYR A 44 -13.03 8.34 5.59
C TYR A 44 -11.97 9.43 5.50
N LEU A 45 -12.34 10.65 5.82
CA LEU A 45 -11.54 11.83 5.52
C LEU A 45 -11.42 12.71 6.77
N TRP A 46 -10.19 13.12 7.08
CA TRP A 46 -9.90 14.26 7.94
C TRP A 46 -9.29 15.37 7.09
N MET A 47 -9.88 16.55 7.16
CA MET A 47 -9.49 17.74 6.43
C MET A 47 -8.73 18.64 7.39
N ILE A 48 -7.47 18.96 7.08
CA ILE A 48 -6.55 19.65 7.99
C ILE A 48 -6.26 21.07 7.50
N ASP A 49 -6.39 22.02 8.41
CA ASP A 49 -6.02 23.44 8.27
C ASP A 49 -4.91 23.77 9.28
N THR A 50 -3.68 23.87 8.79
CA THR A 50 -2.44 24.11 9.55
C THR A 50 -2.07 25.58 9.66
N ASP A 51 -2.50 26.43 8.73
CA ASP A 51 -2.22 27.87 8.78
C ASP A 51 -3.21 28.64 9.68
N LEU A 52 -4.35 28.03 10.04
CA LEU A 52 -5.40 28.60 10.90
C LEU A 52 -5.96 29.93 10.35
N ASN A 53 -5.76 30.20 9.06
CA ASN A 53 -6.22 31.43 8.46
C ASN A 53 -7.68 31.23 8.02
N PRO A 54 -8.65 32.00 8.56
CA PRO A 54 -10.06 31.83 8.22
C PRO A 54 -10.37 32.08 6.73
N ASP A 55 -9.48 32.76 6.00
CA ASP A 55 -9.61 33.05 4.56
C ASP A 55 -9.05 31.94 3.66
N THR A 56 -8.27 31.01 4.21
CA THR A 56 -7.71 29.82 3.49
C THR A 56 -8.19 28.50 4.08
N GLY A 57 -8.68 28.52 5.32
CA GLY A 57 -9.22 27.39 6.04
C GLY A 57 -10.51 27.80 6.74
N GLN A 58 -11.65 27.52 6.11
CA GLN A 58 -12.86 27.03 6.78
C GLN A 58 -14.03 26.79 5.81
N LYS A 59 -14.72 25.67 6.07
CA LYS A 59 -15.72 24.97 5.25
C LYS A 59 -15.15 24.40 3.95
N HIS A 60 -15.16 23.07 3.87
CA HIS A 60 -14.92 22.32 2.63
C HIS A 60 -15.84 22.76 1.47
N VAL A 61 -16.96 23.44 1.76
CA VAL A 61 -17.87 23.99 0.75
C VAL A 61 -17.35 25.29 0.10
N PHE A 62 -16.34 25.97 0.66
CA PHE A 62 -15.92 27.31 0.20
C PHE A 62 -14.41 27.52 -0.02
N VAL A 63 -13.52 26.99 0.84
CA VAL A 63 -12.11 27.44 0.85
C VAL A 63 -11.06 26.31 0.83
N GLY A 64 -11.43 25.09 1.22
CA GLY A 64 -10.58 23.89 1.11
C GLY A 64 -9.67 23.64 2.31
N SER A 65 -9.11 22.44 2.39
CA SER A 65 -8.09 22.02 3.37
C SER A 65 -6.68 22.18 2.79
N GLU A 66 -5.66 22.30 3.64
CA GLU A 66 -4.26 22.24 3.17
C GLU A 66 -3.78 20.80 3.01
N TYR A 67 -4.29 19.90 3.86
CA TYR A 67 -4.04 18.47 3.76
C TYR A 67 -5.33 17.68 3.95
N ASN A 68 -5.45 16.60 3.20
CA ASN A 68 -6.48 15.60 3.36
C ASN A 68 -5.84 14.31 3.86
N VAL A 69 -6.09 13.96 5.12
CA VAL A 69 -5.74 12.64 5.65
C VAL A 69 -6.91 11.71 5.33
N ARG A 70 -6.64 10.64 4.59
CA ARG A 70 -7.68 9.79 4.00
C ARG A 70 -7.42 8.32 4.28
N VAL A 71 -8.46 7.61 4.68
CA VAL A 71 -8.54 6.14 4.61
C VAL A 71 -9.58 5.78 3.58
N ALA A 72 -9.20 5.04 2.54
CA ALA A 72 -10.11 4.67 1.47
C ALA A 72 -10.02 3.18 1.13
N PHE A 73 -11.15 2.59 0.77
CA PHE A 73 -11.19 1.30 0.09
C PHE A 73 -11.23 1.53 -1.42
N TYR A 74 -10.17 1.11 -2.11
CA TYR A 74 -10.02 1.23 -3.56
C TYR A 74 -9.26 0.00 -4.08
N ASP A 75 -9.59 -0.47 -5.29
CA ASP A 75 -8.96 -1.64 -5.91
C ASP A 75 -8.81 -2.86 -4.98
N SER A 76 -9.89 -3.17 -4.25
CA SER A 76 -9.98 -4.34 -3.37
C SER A 76 -9.03 -4.33 -2.16
N HIS A 77 -8.54 -3.15 -1.73
CA HIS A 77 -7.75 -3.02 -0.51
C HIS A 77 -7.98 -1.66 0.18
N TRP A 78 -7.65 -1.60 1.46
CA TRP A 78 -7.65 -0.38 2.23
C TRP A 78 -6.34 0.36 2.03
N GLN A 79 -6.40 1.68 1.91
CA GLN A 79 -5.24 2.54 1.73
C GLN A 79 -5.35 3.77 2.62
N GLY A 80 -4.24 4.18 3.21
CA GLY A 80 -4.11 5.44 3.93
C GLY A 80 -3.25 6.41 3.14
N TRP A 81 -3.64 7.68 3.08
CA TRP A 81 -2.88 8.73 2.39
C TRP A 81 -2.97 10.06 3.13
N VAL A 82 -1.92 10.85 3.04
CA VAL A 82 -1.98 12.30 3.23
C VAL A 82 -1.84 12.95 1.86
N ASP A 83 -2.87 13.67 1.45
CA ASP A 83 -2.97 14.35 0.16
C ASP A 83 -2.78 15.87 0.40
N PRO A 84 -1.60 16.46 0.10
CA PRO A 84 -1.40 17.90 0.20
C PRO A 84 -2.16 18.63 -0.92
N ILE A 85 -2.80 19.75 -0.59
CA ILE A 85 -3.55 20.57 -1.55
C ILE A 85 -2.70 21.75 -2.01
N GLY A 86 -2.69 22.02 -3.31
CA GLY A 86 -1.88 23.08 -3.90
C GLY A 86 -0.39 22.74 -3.91
N GLN A 87 0.46 23.69 -3.50
CA GLN A 87 1.93 23.54 -3.49
C GLN A 87 2.51 23.18 -2.11
N ARG A 88 1.71 22.59 -1.22
CA ARG A 88 2.16 22.20 0.11
C ARG A 88 3.11 21.00 0.04
N THR A 89 4.14 21.01 0.88
CA THR A 89 5.10 19.91 1.02
C THR A 89 4.58 18.82 1.94
N GLY A 90 5.01 17.57 1.74
CA GLY A 90 4.63 16.45 2.60
C GLY A 90 3.81 15.42 1.82
N GLY A 91 2.82 14.83 2.49
CA GLY A 91 1.95 13.81 1.92
C GLY A 91 2.51 12.38 1.95
N GLY A 92 1.82 11.49 1.24
CA GLY A 92 2.26 10.12 0.99
C GLY A 92 1.41 9.05 1.67
N SER A 93 1.78 7.79 1.42
CA SER A 93 1.06 6.62 1.93
C SER A 93 1.20 6.50 3.45
N CYS A 94 0.13 6.05 4.10
CA CYS A 94 0.06 5.90 5.54
C CYS A 94 -0.53 4.52 5.91
N PRO A 95 -0.05 3.89 6.99
CA PRO A 95 -0.62 2.66 7.51
C PRO A 95 -2.04 2.88 8.04
N VAL A 96 -2.91 1.89 7.79
CA VAL A 96 -4.31 1.88 8.22
C VAL A 96 -4.54 0.75 9.22
N PHE A 97 -5.48 0.93 10.13
CA PHE A 97 -6.03 -0.12 10.98
C PHE A 97 -7.55 0.02 11.04
N ILE A 98 -8.29 -1.02 10.69
CA ILE A 98 -9.74 -1.05 10.79
C ILE A 98 -10.15 -2.24 11.65
N LYS A 99 -10.96 -1.97 12.66
CA LYS A 99 -11.54 -2.99 13.51
C LYS A 99 -12.94 -2.62 13.91
N ASN A 100 -13.88 -3.52 13.66
CA ASN A 100 -15.30 -3.30 13.90
C ASN A 100 -15.73 -1.96 13.26
N ASN A 101 -16.11 -0.99 14.08
CA ASN A 101 -16.60 0.32 13.67
C ASN A 101 -15.57 1.44 13.86
N THR A 102 -14.30 1.10 14.07
CA THR A 102 -13.22 2.08 14.27
C THR A 102 -12.23 2.01 13.10
N ILE A 103 -11.89 3.18 12.59
CA ILE A 103 -10.92 3.43 11.54
C ILE A 103 -9.79 4.26 12.13
N SER A 104 -8.55 3.81 11.96
CA SER A 104 -7.38 4.52 12.43
C SER A 104 -6.32 4.62 11.33
N ILE A 105 -5.59 5.74 11.29
CA ILE A 105 -4.48 5.98 10.36
C ILE A 105 -3.33 6.64 11.11
N ILE A 106 -2.10 6.17 10.86
CA ILE A 106 -0.88 6.70 11.46
C ILE A 106 -0.25 7.67 10.47
N VAL A 107 -0.01 8.90 10.91
CA VAL A 107 0.55 9.97 10.09
C VAL A 107 1.80 10.52 10.77
N ASP A 108 2.91 10.59 10.04
CA ASP A 108 4.08 11.32 10.51
C ASP A 108 3.81 12.82 10.42
N ILE A 109 4.18 13.58 11.45
CA ILE A 109 3.96 15.04 11.53
C ILE A 109 4.59 15.78 10.34
N SER A 110 5.70 15.26 9.78
CA SER A 110 6.31 15.78 8.56
C SER A 110 5.43 15.65 7.32
N GLN A 111 4.48 14.70 7.27
CA GLN A 111 3.56 14.53 6.15
C GLN A 111 2.50 15.64 6.08
N ILE A 112 2.23 16.31 7.20
CA ILE A 112 1.36 17.50 7.28
C ILE A 112 2.19 18.78 7.43
N GLY A 113 3.36 18.82 6.80
CA GLY A 113 4.23 20.00 6.76
C GLY A 113 4.90 20.39 8.08
N GLY A 114 4.91 19.51 9.08
CA GLY A 114 5.52 19.81 10.38
C GLY A 114 4.68 20.71 11.28
N ALA A 115 3.37 20.83 11.02
CA ALA A 115 2.48 21.68 11.77
C ALA A 115 2.46 21.32 13.26
N THR A 116 2.63 22.30 14.15
CA THR A 116 2.58 22.12 15.62
C THR A 116 1.18 22.36 16.20
N ARG A 117 0.27 22.87 15.37
CA ARG A 117 -1.15 23.11 15.67
C ARG A 117 -1.93 23.11 14.36
N PHE A 118 -3.18 22.67 14.40
CA PHE A 118 -4.08 22.71 13.25
C PHE A 118 -5.54 22.59 13.69
N ASN A 119 -6.44 23.10 12.85
CA ASN A 119 -7.86 22.78 12.90
C ASN A 119 -8.12 21.56 12.02
N TRP A 120 -9.17 20.80 12.34
CA TRP A 120 -9.61 19.72 11.47
C TRP A 120 -11.12 19.53 11.46
N GLU A 121 -11.60 19.02 10.34
CA GLU A 121 -12.98 18.59 10.07
C GLU A 121 -12.95 17.14 9.57
N ILE A 122 -14.07 16.43 9.68
CA ILE A 122 -14.22 15.06 9.14
C ILE A 122 -15.36 14.94 8.14
N SER A 123 -15.27 13.95 7.27
CA SER A 123 -16.37 13.47 6.45
C SER A 123 -16.19 11.98 6.13
N ALA A 124 -17.27 11.29 5.81
CA ALA A 124 -17.25 9.92 5.35
C ALA A 124 -18.23 9.74 4.18
N PHE A 125 -17.80 8.99 3.16
CA PHE A 125 -18.54 8.84 1.91
C PHE A 125 -18.48 7.39 1.40
N ASP A 126 -19.59 6.92 0.85
CA ASP A 126 -19.69 5.81 -0.09
C ASP A 126 -20.42 6.29 -1.35
N LYS A 127 -20.27 5.61 -2.48
CA LYS A 127 -20.94 5.95 -3.75
C LYS A 127 -22.46 6.09 -3.64
N HIS A 128 -23.07 5.50 -2.61
CA HIS A 128 -24.52 5.53 -2.38
C HIS A 128 -24.97 6.48 -1.27
N ALA A 129 -24.06 7.00 -0.46
CA ALA A 129 -24.41 7.84 0.68
C ALA A 129 -23.21 8.69 1.14
N ASN A 130 -23.49 9.92 1.58
CA ASN A 130 -22.48 10.82 2.12
C ASN A 130 -22.93 11.26 3.50
N ASP A 131 -22.02 11.22 4.47
CA ASP A 131 -22.21 11.89 5.74
C ASP A 131 -21.73 13.34 5.59
N GLY A 132 -22.55 14.29 6.03
CA GLY A 132 -22.19 15.70 5.99
C GLY A 132 -20.90 15.95 6.76
N ALA A 133 -20.15 17.00 6.41
CA ALA A 133 -18.97 17.36 7.19
C ALA A 133 -19.41 17.81 8.60
N ASP A 134 -19.06 17.04 9.62
CA ASP A 134 -19.37 17.32 11.01
C ASP A 134 -18.10 17.62 11.82
N SER A 135 -18.21 18.62 12.70
CA SER A 135 -17.27 19.03 13.75
C SER A 135 -15.98 19.79 13.36
N TYR A 136 -15.65 20.78 14.20
CA TYR A 136 -14.47 21.66 14.15
C TYR A 136 -13.74 21.49 15.48
N ALA A 137 -12.70 20.66 15.52
CA ALA A 137 -11.87 20.54 16.72
C ALA A 137 -10.48 21.10 16.44
N SER A 138 -9.92 21.80 17.43
CA SER A 138 -8.53 22.27 17.38
C SER A 138 -7.61 21.22 17.98
N VAL A 139 -6.47 20.98 17.33
CA VAL A 139 -5.41 20.10 17.83
C VAL A 139 -4.16 20.91 18.08
N ARG A 140 -3.57 20.68 19.25
CA ARG A 140 -2.25 21.19 19.61
C ARG A 140 -1.32 19.99 19.79
N ILE A 141 -0.24 19.97 19.02
CA ILE A 141 0.82 18.97 19.20
C ILE A 141 1.65 19.40 20.42
N LEU A 142 1.85 18.45 21.31
CA LEU A 142 2.61 18.63 22.54
C LEU A 142 4.09 18.38 22.28
N SER A 143 4.94 19.14 22.96
CA SER A 143 6.39 18.94 22.95
C SER A 143 6.82 17.72 23.78
N GLU A 144 5.91 17.21 24.61
CA GLU A 144 6.07 16.04 25.46
C GLU A 144 4.80 15.18 25.36
N LEU A 145 4.93 13.86 25.41
CA LEU A 145 3.77 12.98 25.39
C LEU A 145 3.02 13.08 26.73
N PRO A 146 1.68 13.14 26.73
CA PRO A 146 0.92 13.08 27.96
C PRO A 146 1.17 11.75 28.65
N ASN A 147 1.44 11.78 29.97
CA ASN A 147 1.73 10.62 30.82
C ASN A 147 0.48 9.74 31.07
N SER A 148 -0.25 9.34 30.02
CA SER A 148 -1.58 8.74 30.19
C SER A 148 -1.71 7.27 29.79
N SER A 149 -0.69 6.65 29.20
CA SER A 149 -0.71 5.22 28.86
C SER A 149 0.47 4.46 29.47
N MET A 150 0.24 3.20 29.86
CA MET A 150 1.35 2.30 30.19
C MET A 150 2.21 2.05 28.94
N VAL A 151 1.57 1.92 27.78
CA VAL A 151 2.23 1.71 26.47
C VAL A 151 2.49 3.05 25.78
N SER A 152 3.74 3.38 25.51
CA SER A 152 4.12 4.56 24.72
C SER A 152 4.58 4.23 23.31
N GLU A 153 5.08 3.01 23.09
CA GLU A 153 5.66 2.60 21.82
C GLU A 153 5.29 1.14 21.55
N VAL A 154 4.80 0.89 20.34
CA VAL A 154 4.66 -0.45 19.78
C VAL A 154 5.65 -0.55 18.61
N LEU A 155 6.38 -1.65 18.54
CA LEU A 155 7.32 -1.95 17.47
C LEU A 155 7.01 -3.31 16.90
N LEU A 156 6.97 -3.41 15.57
CA LEU A 156 6.88 -4.67 14.86
C LEU A 156 8.26 -5.06 14.33
N THR A 157 8.64 -6.33 14.51
CA THR A 157 9.91 -6.88 14.04
C THR A 157 9.70 -8.19 13.30
N PRO A 158 10.37 -8.44 12.16
CA PRO A 158 11.26 -7.53 11.42
C PRO A 158 10.49 -6.36 10.76
N TYR A 159 11.14 -5.20 10.57
CA TYR A 159 10.56 -3.98 9.98
C TYR A 159 10.04 -4.16 8.54
N TYR A 160 10.57 -5.14 7.83
CA TYR A 160 10.22 -5.50 6.46
C TYR A 160 10.21 -7.01 6.34
N LEU A 161 9.18 -7.56 5.70
CA LEU A 161 9.05 -8.98 5.44
C LEU A 161 8.92 -9.19 3.92
N ASN A 162 9.87 -9.90 3.34
CA ASN A 162 9.85 -10.29 1.94
C ASN A 162 9.51 -11.78 1.83
N LEU A 163 8.36 -12.09 1.22
CA LEU A 163 7.90 -13.45 0.94
C LEU A 163 8.20 -13.75 -0.54
N ALA A 164 9.38 -14.31 -0.78
CA ALA A 164 9.96 -14.56 -2.11
C ALA A 164 10.81 -15.83 -2.09
N ASP A 165 11.28 -16.30 -3.25
CA ASP A 165 12.27 -17.39 -3.34
C ASP A 165 11.85 -18.67 -2.61
N GLY A 166 10.55 -19.01 -2.67
CA GLY A 166 9.98 -20.17 -1.98
C GLY A 166 9.57 -19.93 -0.52
N VAL A 167 9.81 -18.73 0.02
CA VAL A 167 9.35 -18.33 1.36
C VAL A 167 7.89 -17.88 1.29
N THR A 168 7.00 -18.70 1.86
CA THR A 168 5.55 -18.48 1.83
C THR A 168 4.99 -17.81 3.08
N SER A 169 5.78 -17.76 4.16
CA SER A 169 5.34 -17.18 5.43
C SER A 169 6.50 -16.57 6.22
N GLY A 170 6.15 -15.70 7.15
CA GLY A 170 7.08 -15.11 8.10
C GLY A 170 6.36 -14.68 9.37
N LYS A 171 7.12 -14.40 10.43
CA LYS A 171 6.54 -14.03 11.73
C LYS A 171 6.91 -12.61 12.12
N LEU A 172 5.89 -11.80 12.38
CA LEU A 172 6.03 -10.52 13.04
C LEU A 172 5.94 -10.71 14.56
N SER A 173 6.91 -10.16 15.28
CA SER A 173 6.93 -10.08 16.74
C SER A 173 6.66 -8.65 17.17
N VAL A 174 5.80 -8.50 18.17
CA VAL A 174 5.45 -7.22 18.76
C VAL A 174 6.35 -6.96 19.96
N ILE A 175 6.90 -5.75 20.05
CA ILE A 175 7.63 -5.27 21.22
C ILE A 175 6.92 -4.02 21.70
N VAL A 176 6.59 -3.99 22.99
CA VAL A 176 5.88 -2.88 23.61
C VAL A 176 6.78 -2.25 24.64
N LYS A 177 6.84 -0.91 24.65
CA LYS A 177 7.62 -0.16 25.63
C LYS A 177 6.79 0.91 26.32
N ASP A 178 7.21 1.25 27.54
CA ASP A 178 6.74 2.42 28.27
C ASP A 178 7.54 3.68 27.89
N MET A 179 7.13 4.83 28.45
CA MET A 179 7.77 6.14 28.24
C MET A 179 9.26 6.17 28.64
N ALA A 180 9.70 5.25 29.51
CA ALA A 180 11.09 5.12 29.92
C ALA A 180 11.88 4.17 28.99
N GLY A 181 11.27 3.66 27.92
CA GLY A 181 11.86 2.70 26.99
C GLY A 181 11.98 1.28 27.55
N ARG A 182 11.34 0.96 28.68
CA ARG A 182 11.36 -0.38 29.26
C ARG A 182 10.34 -1.26 28.56
N ARG A 183 10.71 -2.51 28.30
CA ARG A 183 9.80 -3.49 27.69
C ARG A 183 8.68 -3.86 28.66
N LEU A 184 7.46 -3.88 28.15
CA LEU A 184 6.27 -4.32 28.87
C LEU A 184 5.89 -5.75 28.46
N ALA A 185 5.24 -6.46 29.38
CA ALA A 185 4.61 -7.73 29.05
C ALA A 185 3.39 -7.46 28.15
N LEU A 186 3.28 -8.22 27.06
CA LEU A 186 2.17 -8.13 26.12
C LEU A 186 0.90 -8.73 26.73
N SER A 187 -0.20 -8.00 26.69
CA SER A 187 -1.55 -8.52 26.96
C SER A 187 -2.04 -9.32 25.74
N THR A 188 -2.33 -8.63 24.65
CA THR A 188 -2.75 -9.18 23.35
C THR A 188 -2.47 -8.15 22.25
N ALA A 189 -2.02 -8.61 21.09
CA ALA A 189 -1.85 -7.75 19.92
C ALA A 189 -2.90 -8.09 18.86
N GLU A 190 -3.44 -7.05 18.23
CA GLU A 190 -4.43 -7.20 17.16
C GLU A 190 -3.77 -6.79 15.85
N PHE A 191 -3.96 -7.60 14.81
CA PHE A 191 -3.34 -7.36 13.51
C PHE A 191 -4.38 -7.04 12.44
N PHE A 192 -3.99 -6.19 11.51
CA PHE A 192 -4.76 -5.81 10.35
C PHE A 192 -3.84 -5.81 9.11
N ALA A 193 -4.29 -6.43 8.03
CA ALA A 193 -3.66 -6.35 6.72
C ALA A 193 -4.50 -5.42 5.85
N ASP A 194 -3.88 -4.39 5.28
CA ASP A 194 -4.59 -3.43 4.42
C ASP A 194 -4.98 -4.04 3.06
N CYS A 195 -4.23 -5.03 2.59
CA CYS A 195 -4.50 -5.82 1.39
C CYS A 195 -4.65 -7.32 1.71
N PRO A 196 -5.80 -7.75 2.28
CA PRO A 196 -6.05 -9.15 2.65
C PRO A 196 -6.20 -10.07 1.43
N SER A 197 -6.20 -9.53 0.21
CA SER A 197 -6.18 -10.30 -1.03
C SER A 197 -4.78 -10.78 -1.45
N VAL A 198 -3.73 -10.31 -0.77
CA VAL A 198 -2.32 -10.68 -1.02
C VAL A 198 -1.73 -11.49 0.13
N VAL A 199 -2.06 -11.15 1.38
CA VAL A 199 -1.58 -11.85 2.58
C VAL A 199 -2.70 -12.10 3.58
N SER A 200 -2.52 -13.11 4.43
CA SER A 200 -3.25 -13.27 5.69
C SER A 200 -2.31 -12.98 6.87
N VAL A 201 -2.87 -12.51 7.98
CA VAL A 201 -2.13 -12.35 9.25
C VAL A 201 -2.96 -12.94 10.39
N ALA A 202 -2.34 -13.83 11.16
CA ALA A 202 -2.93 -14.41 12.36
C ALA A 202 -2.69 -13.54 13.60
N GLU A 203 -3.46 -13.75 14.66
CA GLU A 203 -3.28 -13.10 15.97
C GLU A 203 -1.88 -13.33 16.57
N SER A 204 -1.22 -14.42 16.17
CA SER A 204 0.16 -14.74 16.58
C SER A 204 1.24 -13.91 15.88
N GLY A 205 0.85 -13.05 14.93
CA GLY A 205 1.75 -12.33 14.04
C GLY A 205 2.34 -13.17 12.89
N LEU A 206 1.87 -14.41 12.70
CA LEU A 206 2.21 -15.21 11.52
C LEU A 206 1.55 -14.57 10.29
N VAL A 207 2.37 -14.21 9.31
CA VAL A 207 1.95 -13.65 8.02
C VAL A 207 2.18 -14.71 6.94
N GLU A 208 1.17 -14.99 6.13
CA GLU A 208 1.25 -15.96 5.04
C GLU A 208 0.87 -15.28 3.72
N ALA A 209 1.63 -15.56 2.66
CA ALA A 209 1.27 -15.15 1.31
C ALA A 209 0.02 -15.92 0.84
N LEU A 210 -0.77 -15.33 -0.06
CA LEU A 210 -1.84 -16.08 -0.73
C LEU A 210 -1.34 -16.65 -2.07
N PRO A 211 -1.64 -17.92 -2.41
CA PRO A 211 -1.21 -18.52 -3.66
C PRO A 211 -1.60 -17.72 -4.91
N GLY A 212 -0.65 -17.54 -5.83
CA GLY A 212 -0.82 -16.76 -7.07
C GLY A 212 -1.10 -15.26 -6.88
N LYS A 213 -0.88 -14.71 -5.68
CA LYS A 213 -1.07 -13.28 -5.37
C LYS A 213 0.28 -12.62 -5.13
N PHE A 214 0.41 -11.40 -5.63
CA PHE A 214 1.66 -10.62 -5.58
C PHE A 214 1.33 -9.17 -5.25
N GLY A 215 2.27 -8.48 -4.61
CA GLY A 215 2.13 -7.06 -4.29
C GLY A 215 2.77 -6.68 -2.97
N ALA A 216 2.51 -5.45 -2.55
CA ALA A 216 2.94 -4.91 -1.27
C ALA A 216 1.71 -4.55 -0.43
N CYS A 217 1.84 -4.69 0.89
CA CYS A 217 0.81 -4.34 1.84
C CYS A 217 1.42 -3.89 3.17
N TRP A 218 0.64 -3.16 3.95
CA TRP A 218 0.97 -2.86 5.34
C TRP A 218 0.28 -3.85 6.27
N ILE A 219 1.07 -4.40 7.19
CA ILE A 219 0.53 -5.09 8.37
C ILE A 219 0.65 -4.13 9.55
N THR A 220 -0.50 -3.74 10.10
CA THR A 220 -0.60 -2.85 11.26
C THR A 220 -1.00 -3.66 12.49
N ALA A 221 -0.28 -3.48 13.59
CA ALA A 221 -0.62 -4.04 14.89
C ALA A 221 -1.09 -2.95 15.86
N ARG A 222 -2.10 -3.28 16.68
CA ARG A 222 -2.61 -2.46 17.77
C ARG A 222 -2.34 -3.15 19.10
N VAL A 223 -1.77 -2.41 20.05
CA VAL A 223 -1.69 -2.80 21.47
C VAL A 223 -2.07 -1.58 22.31
N ASP A 224 -3.08 -1.72 23.18
CA ASP A 224 -3.55 -0.65 24.06
C ASP A 224 -3.72 0.71 23.33
N GLU A 225 -4.37 0.65 22.16
CA GLU A 225 -4.66 1.81 21.28
C GLU A 225 -3.47 2.44 20.55
N VAL A 226 -2.24 1.98 20.82
CA VAL A 226 -1.05 2.40 20.09
C VAL A 226 -0.85 1.48 18.89
N LEU A 227 -0.64 2.10 17.72
CA LEU A 227 -0.45 1.40 16.46
C LEU A 227 1.03 1.37 16.03
N SER A 228 1.43 0.28 15.37
CA SER A 228 2.69 0.15 14.65
C SER A 228 2.47 -0.64 13.38
N SER A 229 3.26 -0.39 12.34
CA SER A 229 3.06 -1.00 11.04
C SER A 229 4.37 -1.38 10.38
N ASN A 230 4.39 -2.51 9.69
CA ASN A 230 5.50 -2.93 8.84
C ASN A 230 5.02 -3.24 7.42
N ARG A 231 5.94 -3.07 6.47
CA ARG A 231 5.68 -3.39 5.07
C ARG A 231 5.97 -4.86 4.80
N VAL A 232 5.06 -5.52 4.10
CA VAL A 232 5.21 -6.89 3.61
C VAL A 232 5.13 -6.86 2.09
N GLU A 233 6.05 -7.58 1.44
CA GLU A 233 6.05 -7.77 -0.01
C GLU A 233 5.97 -9.25 -0.35
N VAL A 234 5.08 -9.58 -1.27
CA VAL A 234 4.94 -10.91 -1.85
C VAL A 234 5.39 -10.83 -3.30
N ASN A 235 6.49 -11.52 -3.59
CA ASN A 235 7.14 -11.51 -4.88
C ASN A 235 7.03 -12.88 -5.56
N VAL A 236 7.45 -12.94 -6.83
CA VAL A 236 7.58 -14.22 -7.55
C VAL A 236 8.55 -15.14 -6.81
N GLY A 237 8.21 -16.43 -6.75
CA GLY A 237 9.03 -17.43 -6.07
C GLY A 237 10.17 -17.93 -6.94
N SER A 238 9.94 -18.08 -8.25
CA SER A 238 11.02 -18.38 -9.20
C SER A 238 10.68 -17.95 -10.61
N VAL A 239 11.72 -17.68 -11.41
CA VAL A 239 11.62 -17.42 -12.84
C VAL A 239 12.66 -18.28 -13.55
N THR A 240 12.23 -19.08 -14.51
CA THR A 240 13.09 -19.97 -15.30
C THR A 240 12.92 -19.66 -16.78
N LEU A 241 14.03 -19.49 -17.49
CA LEU A 241 14.05 -19.30 -18.95
C LEU A 241 14.41 -20.62 -19.64
N LEU A 242 13.58 -21.06 -20.59
CA LEU A 242 13.74 -22.30 -21.32
C LEU A 242 13.82 -22.08 -22.85
N PRO A 243 14.72 -22.77 -23.56
CA PRO A 243 15.84 -23.52 -23.01
C PRO A 243 16.87 -22.57 -22.37
N PRO A 244 17.64 -23.00 -21.35
CA PRO A 244 18.66 -22.18 -20.70
C PRO A 244 19.80 -21.80 -21.67
N ILE A 245 19.98 -22.59 -22.74
CA ILE A 245 20.90 -22.32 -23.83
C ILE A 245 20.13 -22.51 -25.14
N LEU A 246 20.07 -21.44 -25.94
CA LEU A 246 19.47 -21.47 -27.27
C LEU A 246 20.58 -21.39 -28.32
N LEU A 247 20.78 -22.49 -29.06
CA LEU A 247 21.75 -22.55 -30.16
C LEU A 247 21.02 -22.27 -31.48
N LEU A 248 21.44 -21.23 -32.19
CA LEU A 248 20.87 -20.82 -33.48
C LEU A 248 21.86 -21.11 -34.61
N SER A 249 21.37 -21.66 -35.73
CA SER A 249 22.15 -21.85 -36.95
C SER A 249 21.74 -20.81 -37.98
N VAL A 250 22.70 -20.01 -38.46
CA VAL A 250 22.44 -19.00 -39.50
C VAL A 250 21.99 -19.64 -40.83
N ARG A 251 22.30 -20.92 -41.05
CA ARG A 251 21.99 -21.61 -42.32
C ARG A 251 20.67 -22.38 -42.29
N ASP A 252 20.35 -23.01 -41.16
CA ASP A 252 19.29 -24.03 -41.12
C ASP A 252 18.11 -23.63 -40.23
N ASN A 253 18.37 -22.87 -39.16
CA ASN A 253 17.31 -22.38 -38.27
C ASN A 253 17.78 -21.11 -37.54
N PRO A 254 17.56 -19.92 -38.15
CA PRO A 254 17.97 -18.65 -37.55
C PRO A 254 17.04 -18.22 -36.41
N THR A 255 15.98 -18.99 -36.15
CA THR A 255 14.96 -18.68 -35.15
C THR A 255 15.01 -19.70 -34.02
N GLY A 256 14.70 -19.24 -32.81
CA GLY A 256 14.52 -20.11 -31.67
C GLY A 256 13.45 -19.56 -30.75
N LEU A 257 12.88 -20.46 -29.95
CA LEU A 257 11.83 -20.14 -29.01
C LEU A 257 12.42 -20.06 -27.61
N LEU A 258 12.14 -18.96 -26.92
CA LEU A 258 12.34 -18.83 -25.49
C LEU A 258 10.97 -18.86 -24.80
N THR A 259 10.88 -19.58 -23.70
CA THR A 259 9.71 -19.65 -22.83
C THR A 259 10.14 -19.24 -21.43
N VAL A 260 9.34 -18.40 -20.79
CA VAL A 260 9.55 -18.01 -19.40
C VAL A 260 8.51 -18.75 -18.56
N GLU A 261 8.99 -19.55 -17.63
CA GLU A 261 8.18 -20.17 -16.59
C GLU A 261 8.31 -19.33 -15.32
N VAL A 262 7.20 -18.85 -14.79
CA VAL A 262 7.15 -18.10 -13.54
C VAL A 262 6.34 -18.90 -12.54
N HIS A 263 6.87 -19.06 -11.33
CA HIS A 263 6.15 -19.70 -10.24
C HIS A 263 6.02 -18.76 -9.04
N ASP A 264 4.93 -18.87 -8.30
CA ASP A 264 4.78 -18.22 -7.00
C ASP A 264 5.67 -18.88 -5.92
N ALA A 265 5.65 -18.35 -4.70
CA ALA A 265 6.42 -18.92 -3.59
C ALA A 265 5.99 -20.34 -3.19
N TYR A 266 4.82 -20.81 -3.63
CA TYR A 266 4.32 -22.17 -3.40
C TYR A 266 4.74 -23.15 -4.52
N GLY A 267 5.39 -22.65 -5.58
CA GLY A 267 5.73 -23.45 -6.75
C GLY A 267 4.58 -23.63 -7.74
N ASN A 268 3.50 -22.84 -7.63
CA ASN A 268 2.42 -22.85 -8.61
C ASN A 268 2.80 -21.99 -9.81
N ALA A 269 2.52 -22.46 -11.03
CA ALA A 269 2.73 -21.68 -12.24
C ALA A 269 1.83 -20.43 -12.24
N VAL A 270 2.41 -19.28 -12.60
CA VAL A 270 1.69 -18.00 -12.72
C VAL A 270 1.94 -17.36 -14.08
N SER A 271 0.92 -16.68 -14.59
CA SER A 271 1.01 -15.94 -15.84
C SER A 271 1.43 -14.49 -15.55
N PRO A 272 2.65 -14.07 -15.92
CA PRO A 272 3.07 -12.69 -15.73
C PRO A 272 2.26 -11.74 -16.63
N SER A 273 1.92 -10.56 -16.12
CA SER A 273 1.25 -9.51 -16.90
C SER A 273 2.20 -8.84 -17.90
N LYS A 274 3.51 -8.91 -17.66
CA LYS A 274 4.56 -8.30 -18.48
C LYS A 274 5.83 -9.13 -18.41
N ILE A 275 6.46 -9.34 -19.55
CA ILE A 275 7.80 -9.94 -19.68
C ILE A 275 8.64 -9.00 -20.55
N GLU A 276 9.83 -8.67 -20.08
CA GLU A 276 10.79 -7.85 -20.84
C GLU A 276 12.05 -8.66 -21.10
N PHE A 277 12.51 -8.65 -22.35
CA PHE A 277 13.77 -9.27 -22.76
C PHE A 277 14.77 -8.17 -23.11
N PHE A 278 16.01 -8.33 -22.64
CA PHE A 278 17.10 -7.39 -22.92
C PHE A 278 18.27 -8.13 -23.58
N SER A 279 18.87 -7.49 -24.60
CA SER A 279 20.10 -7.98 -25.25
C SER A 279 21.21 -6.96 -25.08
N SER A 280 22.38 -7.40 -24.64
CA SER A 280 23.56 -6.56 -24.43
C SER A 280 24.29 -6.20 -25.73
N ASN A 281 23.96 -6.85 -26.85
CA ASN A 281 24.63 -6.64 -28.14
C ASN A 281 23.75 -5.89 -29.15
N LEU A 282 23.67 -4.57 -29.01
CA LEU A 282 23.08 -3.67 -30.01
C LEU A 282 24.16 -3.19 -31.01
N ARG A 283 24.69 -4.08 -31.85
CA ARG A 283 25.49 -3.66 -33.02
C ARG A 283 24.67 -3.78 -34.29
N SER A 284 23.69 -2.90 -34.49
CA SER A 284 23.10 -2.70 -35.82
C SER A 284 24.08 -1.90 -36.66
N ARG A 285 24.84 -2.57 -37.55
CA ARG A 285 25.64 -1.81 -38.53
C ARG A 285 24.79 -1.21 -39.64
N HIS A 286 23.64 -1.78 -39.99
CA HIS A 286 22.61 -1.17 -40.84
C HIS A 286 21.31 -1.95 -40.67
N GLY A 287 20.20 -1.30 -40.30
CA GLY A 287 18.86 -1.89 -40.29
C GLY A 287 18.19 -1.97 -38.91
N LEU A 288 17.04 -1.30 -38.78
CA LEU A 288 16.13 -1.39 -37.64
C LEU A 288 15.74 -2.86 -37.40
N GLN A 289 15.98 -3.37 -36.19
CA GLN A 289 15.12 -4.43 -35.63
C GLN A 289 13.98 -3.73 -34.88
N GLN A 290 12.80 -3.75 -35.48
CA GLN A 290 11.59 -3.27 -34.83
C GLN A 290 11.06 -4.40 -33.94
N TRP A 291 11.15 -4.20 -32.63
CA TRP A 291 10.42 -5.01 -31.65
C TRP A 291 8.94 -4.63 -31.74
N ILE A 292 8.07 -5.60 -32.06
CA ILE A 292 6.62 -5.44 -31.97
C ILE A 292 6.16 -6.44 -30.90
N GLY A 293 5.74 -5.92 -29.75
CA GLY A 293 5.15 -6.71 -28.67
C GLY A 293 3.87 -6.07 -28.20
N ASP A 294 2.75 -6.77 -28.40
CA ASP A 294 1.47 -6.50 -27.73
C ASP A 294 1.06 -7.82 -27.06
N SER A 295 0.86 -7.80 -25.73
CA SER A 295 0.82 -9.01 -24.91
C SER A 295 -0.49 -9.17 -24.15
N THR A 296 -1.24 -10.22 -24.45
CA THR A 296 -1.95 -11.05 -23.46
C THR A 296 -2.04 -12.48 -24.02
N GLN A 297 -1.68 -13.49 -23.21
CA GLN A 297 -1.49 -14.92 -23.53
C GLN A 297 -0.09 -15.35 -23.97
N THR A 298 0.28 -16.56 -23.52
CA THR A 298 1.48 -17.36 -23.78
C THR A 298 2.26 -16.87 -24.98
N THR A 299 3.24 -16.00 -24.75
CA THR A 299 3.91 -15.30 -25.83
C THR A 299 4.92 -16.24 -26.49
N THR A 300 4.51 -16.79 -27.64
CA THR A 300 5.41 -17.44 -28.59
C THR A 300 6.10 -16.33 -29.38
N GLN A 301 7.43 -16.20 -29.25
CA GLN A 301 8.20 -15.24 -30.05
C GLN A 301 9.22 -15.96 -30.93
N LEU A 302 9.12 -15.72 -32.24
CA LEU A 302 10.15 -16.04 -33.21
C LEU A 302 11.12 -14.86 -33.32
N LEU A 303 12.39 -15.09 -32.97
CA LEU A 303 13.47 -14.18 -33.32
C LEU A 303 13.88 -14.42 -34.78
N GLY A 304 13.39 -13.59 -35.71
CA GLY A 304 13.74 -13.66 -37.13
C GLY A 304 14.84 -12.68 -37.51
N ASN A 305 15.94 -13.17 -38.09
CA ASN A 305 16.87 -12.35 -38.88
C ASN A 305 16.54 -12.53 -40.37
N THR A 306 15.94 -11.51 -41.00
CA THR A 306 15.75 -11.49 -42.46
C THR A 306 17.07 -11.12 -43.13
N LEU A 307 17.81 -12.12 -43.61
CA LEU A 307 19.00 -11.91 -44.43
C LEU A 307 18.57 -11.65 -45.88
N HIS A 308 18.60 -10.38 -46.32
CA HIS A 308 18.55 -10.07 -47.74
C HIS A 308 19.88 -10.50 -48.39
N HIS A 309 19.85 -11.56 -49.18
CA HIS A 309 20.93 -11.91 -50.09
C HIS A 309 21.04 -10.83 -51.17
N GLY A 310 22.00 -9.91 -51.01
CA GLY A 310 22.44 -9.05 -52.10
C GLY A 310 23.22 -9.87 -53.11
N GLU A 311 22.63 -10.08 -54.29
CA GLU A 311 23.34 -10.67 -55.43
C GLU A 311 24.53 -9.78 -55.83
N GLY A 312 25.71 -10.38 -55.78
CA GLY A 312 26.94 -9.74 -56.22
C GLY A 312 26.96 -9.60 -57.74
N ARG A 313 27.17 -8.37 -58.21
CA ARG A 313 27.66 -8.10 -59.57
C ARG A 313 29.04 -8.77 -59.73
N ARG A 314 29.15 -9.66 -60.71
CA ARG A 314 30.42 -9.92 -61.41
C ARG A 314 30.41 -9.12 -62.70
N PHE A 315 31.62 -8.65 -63.04
CA PHE A 315 32.08 -7.91 -64.22
C PHE A 315 31.11 -7.77 -65.39
#